data_AF-A0A353J6U7-F1
#
_entry.id   AF-A0A353J6U7-F1
#
_cell.length_a   1.000
_cell.length_b   1.000
_cell.length_c   1.000
_cell.angle_alpha   90.00
_cell.angle_beta   90.00
_cell.angle_gamma   90.00
#
_symmetry.space_group_name_H-M   'P 1'
#
loop_
_entity.id
_entity.type
_entity.pdbx_description
1 polymer ?
#
loop_
_entity_poly.entity_id
_entity_poly.type
_entity_poly.pdbx_seq_one_letter_code
_entity_poly.pdbx_strand_id
1 'polypeptide(L)'
;MKDYLYIFGYETPPQFVDNNKFGCDYEDSSRFLIHAQDKDKAQAWGDILAKSYVEDLFKSAHADPKTAWFKGWIDEDEDGDGVDSNTRRVAYGEYFDIHADIKKWYGGESWFLEK
;
A
#
# COMPACT_ATOMS: atom_id res chain seq x y z
N MET A 1 6.40 6.19 -22.23
CA MET A 1 6.05 5.97 -20.82
C MET A 1 4.65 6.49 -20.61
N LYS A 2 3.87 5.85 -19.75
CA LYS A 2 2.53 6.29 -19.36
C LYS A 2 2.31 5.97 -17.88
N ASP A 3 1.22 6.49 -17.34
CA ASP A 3 0.81 6.14 -15.99
C ASP A 3 0.00 4.86 -15.98
N TYR A 4 0.14 4.11 -14.90
CA TYR A 4 -0.59 2.89 -14.60
C TYR A 4 -1.08 2.99 -13.16
N LEU A 5 -2.39 2.79 -12.94
CA LEU A 5 -2.92 2.71 -11.60
C LEU A 5 -2.69 1.31 -11.05
N TYR A 6 -1.86 1.20 -10.02
CA TYR A 6 -1.62 -0.03 -9.30
C TYR A 6 -2.45 -0.02 -8.01
N ILE A 7 -3.25 -1.05 -7.78
CA ILE A 7 -4.12 -1.23 -6.62
C ILE A 7 -3.65 -2.47 -5.86
N PHE A 8 -3.67 -2.42 -4.54
CA PHE A 8 -3.36 -3.57 -3.68
C PHE A 8 -4.18 -3.57 -2.40
N GLY A 9 -4.49 -4.76 -1.93
CA GLY A 9 -5.11 -5.00 -0.64
C GLY A 9 -4.08 -5.28 0.46
N TYR A 10 -4.44 -4.98 1.70
CA TYR A 10 -3.66 -5.31 2.89
C TYR A 10 -4.54 -5.32 4.14
N GLU A 11 -4.00 -5.90 5.21
CA GLU A 11 -4.54 -5.74 6.55
C GLU A 11 -3.76 -4.65 7.30
N THR A 12 -4.47 -3.77 8.00
CA THR A 12 -3.85 -2.96 9.07
C THR A 12 -3.51 -3.84 10.27
N PRO A 13 -2.61 -3.41 11.18
CA PRO A 13 -2.23 -4.22 12.34
C PRO A 13 -3.41 -4.69 13.20
N PRO A 14 -4.48 -3.91 13.47
CA PRO A 14 -5.64 -4.45 14.17
C PRO A 14 -6.51 -5.35 13.33
N GLN A 15 -6.67 -5.09 12.04
CA GLN A 15 -7.38 -6.01 11.15
C GLN A 15 -6.68 -7.38 11.17
N PHE A 16 -5.35 -7.40 11.11
CA PHE A 16 -4.56 -8.63 11.26
C PHE A 16 -4.81 -9.32 12.61
N VAL A 17 -4.86 -8.57 13.72
CA VAL A 17 -5.15 -9.13 15.05
C VAL A 17 -6.58 -9.68 15.13
N ASP A 18 -7.56 -8.93 14.64
CA ASP A 18 -8.98 -9.29 14.70
C ASP A 18 -9.33 -10.44 13.76
N ASN A 19 -8.79 -10.45 12.53
CA ASN A 19 -8.93 -11.56 11.59
C ASN A 19 -8.37 -12.86 12.19
N ASN A 20 -7.18 -12.81 12.79
CA ASN A 20 -6.60 -13.97 13.47
C ASN A 20 -7.38 -14.42 14.70
N LYS A 21 -7.93 -13.49 15.48
CA LYS A 21 -8.59 -13.79 16.76
C LYS A 21 -10.05 -14.23 16.60
N PHE A 22 -10.76 -13.64 15.64
CA PHE A 22 -12.20 -13.79 15.49
C PHE A 22 -12.62 -14.43 14.16
N GLY A 23 -11.67 -14.72 13.26
CA GLY A 23 -11.96 -15.27 11.94
C GLY A 23 -12.69 -14.28 11.03
N CYS A 24 -12.48 -12.97 11.25
CA CYS A 24 -12.96 -11.91 10.37
C CYS A 24 -12.18 -11.89 9.03
N ASP A 25 -12.71 -11.18 8.05
CA ASP A 25 -12.14 -10.98 6.72
C ASP A 25 -11.90 -9.49 6.41
N TYR A 26 -11.54 -8.70 7.43
CA TYR A 26 -11.31 -7.27 7.23
C TYR A 26 -10.08 -7.03 6.35
N GLU A 27 -10.25 -6.21 5.32
CA GLU A 27 -9.19 -5.84 4.38
C GLU A 27 -9.37 -4.37 4.00
N ASP A 28 -8.26 -3.63 3.97
CA ASP A 28 -8.16 -2.31 3.39
C ASP A 28 -7.49 -2.40 2.01
N SER A 29 -7.64 -1.36 1.19
CA SER A 29 -6.91 -1.24 -0.07
C SER A 29 -6.29 0.14 -0.25
N SER A 30 -5.21 0.19 -1.03
CA SER A 30 -4.52 1.43 -1.40
C SER A 30 -4.01 1.34 -2.83
N ARG A 31 -3.50 2.47 -3.34
CA ARG A 31 -3.17 2.65 -4.75
C ARG A 31 -2.00 3.59 -5.00
N PHE A 32 -1.27 3.30 -6.06
CA PHE A 32 -0.19 4.12 -6.60
C PHE A 32 -0.43 4.44 -8.07
N LEU A 33 -0.15 5.68 -8.47
CA LEU A 33 -0.10 6.06 -9.89
C LEU A 33 1.35 5.96 -10.37
N ILE A 34 1.69 4.87 -11.06
CA ILE A 34 3.07 4.53 -11.43
C ILE A 34 3.36 4.97 -12.86
N HIS A 35 4.32 5.88 -13.03
CA HIS A 35 4.83 6.26 -14.35
C HIS A 35 5.90 5.27 -14.82
N ALA A 36 5.60 4.47 -15.84
CA ALA A 36 6.47 3.41 -16.32
C ALA A 36 6.48 3.29 -17.85
N GLN A 37 7.43 2.50 -18.37
CA GLN A 37 7.54 2.22 -19.80
C GLN A 37 6.44 1.30 -20.31
N ASP A 38 6.08 0.29 -19.51
CA ASP A 38 5.15 -0.78 -19.84
C ASP A 38 4.42 -1.27 -18.56
N LYS A 39 3.39 -2.10 -18.77
CA LYS A 39 2.53 -2.61 -17.69
C LYS A 39 3.31 -3.54 -16.75
N ASP A 40 4.18 -4.39 -17.29
CA ASP A 40 4.91 -5.39 -16.51
C ASP A 40 5.86 -4.71 -15.52
N LYS A 41 6.53 -3.64 -15.93
CA LYS A 41 7.34 -2.80 -15.05
C LYS A 41 6.52 -2.08 -14.00
N ALA A 42 5.34 -1.56 -14.37
CA ALA A 42 4.44 -0.94 -13.40
C ALA A 42 3.97 -1.94 -12.34
N GLN A 43 3.57 -3.14 -12.76
CA GLN A 43 3.17 -4.24 -11.87
C GLN A 43 4.31 -4.63 -10.93
N ALA A 44 5.49 -4.95 -11.47
CA ALA A 44 6.63 -5.39 -10.67
C ALA A 44 7.07 -4.32 -9.66
N TRP A 45 7.01 -3.04 -10.05
CA TRP A 45 7.32 -1.95 -9.14
C TRP A 45 6.24 -1.74 -8.08
N GLY A 46 4.96 -1.81 -8.47
CA GLY A 46 3.84 -1.74 -7.54
C GLY A 46 3.89 -2.82 -6.47
N ASP A 47 4.25 -4.05 -6.83
CA ASP A 47 4.41 -5.15 -5.87
C ASP A 47 5.51 -4.85 -4.83
N ILE A 48 6.62 -4.25 -5.26
CA ILE A 48 7.71 -3.81 -4.36
C ILE A 48 7.23 -2.70 -3.42
N LEU A 49 6.50 -1.73 -3.95
CA LEU A 49 5.97 -0.60 -3.16
C LEU A 49 4.91 -1.06 -2.15
N ALA A 50 3.97 -1.90 -2.57
CA ALA A 50 2.94 -2.46 -1.71
C ALA A 50 3.52 -3.29 -0.57
N LYS A 51 4.51 -4.15 -0.87
CA LYS A 51 5.24 -4.88 0.16
C LYS A 51 5.92 -3.94 1.15
N SER A 52 6.63 -2.92 0.65
CA SER A 52 7.33 -1.95 1.50
C SER A 52 6.35 -1.17 2.38
N TYR A 53 5.18 -0.82 1.83
CA TYR A 53 4.09 -0.16 2.55
C TYR A 53 3.58 -0.99 3.72
N VAL A 54 3.26 -2.27 3.49
CA VAL A 54 2.80 -3.17 4.55
C VAL A 54 3.90 -3.40 5.59
N GLU A 55 5.16 -3.57 5.16
CA GLU A 55 6.28 -3.71 6.08
C GLU A 55 6.43 -2.49 7.00
N ASP A 56 6.34 -1.28 6.47
CA ASP A 56 6.47 -0.06 7.27
C ASP A 56 5.26 0.18 8.17
N LEU A 57 4.06 -0.20 7.72
CA LEU A 57 2.85 -0.20 8.54
C LEU A 57 3.00 -1.13 9.76
N PHE A 58 3.54 -2.34 9.59
CA PHE A 58 3.72 -3.28 10.70
C PHE A 58 4.93 -2.98 11.58
N LYS A 59 6.02 -2.46 11.01
CA LYS A 59 7.16 -1.95 11.80
C LYS A 59 6.69 -0.88 12.78
N SER A 60 5.79 0.00 12.35
CA SER A 60 5.23 1.04 13.23
C SER A 60 4.46 0.49 14.42
N ALA A 61 3.79 -0.66 14.23
CA ALA A 61 3.00 -1.34 15.25
C ALA A 61 3.78 -2.42 16.01
N HIS A 62 5.09 -2.56 15.78
CA HIS A 62 5.92 -3.63 16.36
C HIS A 62 5.40 -5.06 16.09
N ALA A 63 4.79 -5.28 14.92
CA ALA A 63 4.21 -6.56 14.50
C ALA A 63 4.97 -7.16 13.29
N ASP A 64 4.81 -8.48 13.07
CA ASP A 64 5.45 -9.20 11.95
C ASP A 64 4.44 -9.38 10.79
N PRO A 65 4.64 -8.74 9.62
CA PRO A 65 3.65 -8.66 8.54
C PRO A 65 3.51 -9.93 7.67
N LYS A 66 4.01 -11.10 8.10
CA LYS A 66 4.24 -12.28 7.24
C LYS A 66 3.09 -12.66 6.28
N THR A 67 1.84 -12.32 6.58
CA THR A 67 0.68 -12.60 5.72
C THR A 67 -0.26 -11.42 5.51
N ALA A 68 0.12 -10.20 5.90
CA ALA A 68 -0.78 -9.03 5.88
C ALA A 68 -0.86 -8.31 4.52
N TRP A 69 -0.18 -8.84 3.49
CA TRP A 69 -0.19 -8.29 2.14
C TRP A 69 -0.93 -9.22 1.19
N PHE A 70 -1.88 -8.66 0.43
CA PHE A 70 -2.62 -9.36 -0.61
C PHE A 70 -2.14 -8.97 -2.01
N LYS A 71 -2.50 -9.79 -3.00
CA LYS A 71 -2.06 -9.60 -4.39
C LYS A 71 -2.57 -8.26 -4.94
N GLY A 72 -1.67 -7.45 -5.50
CA GLY A 72 -2.04 -6.25 -6.24
C GLY A 72 -2.18 -6.48 -7.75
N TRP A 73 -2.79 -5.51 -8.44
CA TRP A 73 -2.97 -5.53 -9.88
C TRP A 73 -2.93 -4.11 -10.46
N ILE A 74 -2.61 -4.03 -11.76
CA ILE A 74 -2.84 -2.82 -12.55
C ILE A 74 -4.31 -2.79 -12.96
N ASP A 75 -4.98 -1.69 -12.62
CA ASP A 75 -6.31 -1.40 -13.13
C ASP A 75 -6.21 -1.07 -14.63
N GLU A 76 -6.95 -1.83 -15.45
CA GLU A 76 -6.95 -1.69 -16.92
C GLU A 76 -8.07 -0.77 -17.42
N ASP A 77 -9.09 -0.54 -16.60
CA ASP A 77 -10.31 0.18 -17.00
C ASP A 77 -10.25 1.67 -16.63
N GLU A 78 -9.30 2.08 -15.79
CA GLU A 78 -9.19 3.47 -15.37
C GLU A 78 -8.24 4.29 -16.25
N ASP A 79 -8.82 5.10 -17.13
CA ASP A 79 -8.19 6.27 -17.77
C ASP A 79 -7.90 7.43 -16.77
N GLY A 80 -7.87 7.16 -15.46
CA GLY A 80 -7.54 8.12 -14.39
C GLY A 80 -8.66 8.47 -13.42
N ASP A 81 -9.84 7.85 -13.51
CA ASP A 81 -11.03 8.22 -12.72
C ASP A 81 -10.98 7.81 -11.23
N GLY A 82 -10.09 6.92 -10.81
CA GLY A 82 -9.83 6.55 -9.41
C GLY A 82 -8.57 7.19 -8.81
N VAL A 83 -7.95 8.13 -9.53
CA VAL A 83 -6.86 8.96 -8.99
C VAL A 83 -7.46 10.10 -8.17
N ASP A 84 -7.40 9.97 -6.86
CA ASP A 84 -7.77 11.02 -5.92
C ASP A 84 -6.53 11.79 -5.39
N SER A 85 -6.75 12.79 -4.53
CA SER A 85 -5.67 13.57 -3.92
C SER A 85 -4.75 12.77 -2.97
N ASN A 86 -5.13 11.54 -2.62
CA ASN A 86 -4.34 10.63 -1.78
C ASN A 86 -3.56 9.61 -2.62
N THR A 87 -3.86 9.50 -3.91
CA THR A 87 -3.17 8.59 -4.82
C THR A 87 -1.76 9.11 -5.10
N ARG A 88 -0.77 8.43 -4.55
CA ARG A 88 0.63 8.84 -4.69
C ARG A 88 1.13 8.52 -6.08
N ARG A 89 1.66 9.53 -6.77
CA ARG A 89 2.32 9.36 -8.07
C ARG A 89 3.82 9.12 -7.89
N VAL A 90 4.35 8.13 -8.60
CA VAL A 90 5.76 7.68 -8.47
C VAL A 90 6.31 7.26 -9.82
N ALA A 91 7.58 7.55 -10.11
CA ALA A 91 8.23 6.98 -11.28
C ALA A 91 8.75 5.56 -10.99
N TYR A 92 8.85 4.74 -12.04
CA TYR A 92 9.50 3.43 -11.93
C TYR A 92 10.93 3.57 -11.37
N GLY A 93 11.22 2.84 -10.29
CA GLY A 93 12.53 2.84 -9.62
C GLY A 93 12.78 4.05 -8.71
N GLU A 94 11.82 4.97 -8.58
CA GLU A 94 11.90 6.08 -7.63
C GLU A 94 11.50 5.60 -6.24
N TYR A 95 12.46 5.63 -5.31
CA TYR A 95 12.19 5.36 -3.91
C TYR A 95 11.63 6.62 -3.23
N PHE A 96 10.63 6.42 -2.38
CA PHE A 96 10.08 7.47 -1.53
C PHE A 96 9.85 6.94 -0.11
N ASP A 97 9.84 7.86 0.84
CA ASP A 97 9.58 7.54 2.24
C ASP A 97 8.09 7.28 2.45
N ILE A 98 7.71 6.01 2.38
CA ILE A 98 6.34 5.53 2.57
C ILE A 98 5.85 5.82 4.01
N HIS A 99 6.75 5.88 4.99
CA HIS A 99 6.41 6.10 6.39
C HIS A 99 5.77 7.48 6.63
N ALA A 100 6.23 8.50 5.92
CA ALA A 100 5.65 9.84 5.99
C ALA A 100 4.22 9.88 5.44
N ASP A 101 3.94 9.11 4.38
CA ASP A 101 2.62 9.02 3.77
C ASP A 101 1.65 8.20 4.65
N ILE A 102 2.11 7.10 5.27
CA ILE A 102 1.32 6.33 6.25
C ILE A 102 0.86 7.23 7.41
N LYS A 103 1.75 8.06 7.97
CA LYS A 103 1.40 9.03 9.04
C LYS A 103 0.30 10.00 8.61
N LYS A 104 0.36 10.46 7.36
CA LYS A 104 -0.64 11.37 6.80
C LYS A 104 -1.98 10.66 6.57
N TRP A 105 -1.96 9.42 6.09
CA TRP A 105 -3.17 8.67 5.73
C TRP A 105 -3.92 8.13 6.94
N TYR A 106 -3.22 7.71 7.98
CA TYR A 106 -3.83 7.08 9.16
C TYR A 106 -3.98 8.00 10.38
N GLY A 107 -3.63 9.28 10.25
CA GLY A 107 -3.67 10.24 11.34
C GLY A 107 -2.54 9.99 12.34
N GLY A 108 -1.86 11.07 12.74
CA GLY A 108 -0.67 11.02 13.58
C GLY A 108 -0.83 10.23 14.90
N GLU A 109 0.30 9.64 15.30
CA GLU A 109 0.65 9.19 16.66
C GLU A 109 -0.09 7.97 17.25
N SER A 110 -1.29 7.58 16.82
CA SER A 110 -2.01 6.49 17.53
C SER A 110 -1.47 5.07 17.26
N TRP A 111 -0.78 4.85 16.13
CA TRP A 111 -0.15 3.55 15.79
C TRP A 111 1.31 3.46 16.18
N PHE A 112 1.97 4.61 16.29
CA PHE A 112 3.36 4.71 16.66
C PHE A 112 3.40 4.76 18.18
N LEU A 113 3.47 3.60 18.83
CA LEU A 113 3.78 3.57 20.26
C LEU A 113 5.15 4.27 20.43
N GLU A 114 5.12 5.52 20.89
CA GLU A 114 6.32 6.18 21.39
C GLU A 114 6.88 5.30 22.51
N LYS A 115 8.16 4.98 22.38
CA LYS A 115 8.90 4.15 23.33
C LYS A 115 8.94 4.74 24.73
#